data_AF-A0A3D0XLV7-F1
#
_entry.id   AF-A0A3D0XLV7-F1
#
_cell.length_a   1.000
_cell.length_b   1.000
_cell.length_c   1.000
_cell.angle_alpha   90.00
_cell.angle_beta   90.00
_cell.angle_gamma   90.00
#
_symmetry.space_group_name_H-M   'P 1'
#
loop_
_entity.id
_entity.type
_entity.pdbx_description
1 polymer ?
#
loop_
_entity_poly.entity_id
_entity_poly.type
_entity_poly.pdbx_seq_one_letter_code
_entity_poly.pdbx_strand_id
1 'polypeptide(L)'
;MFYVIALALVAVIMAPLFVTYHNMKQGKKTPHAKRAILFNLAAFAVVCLTAIVLPLGGYVHAADANNAASGLATGLGYLGAGLSTGLACIGAGVGVGHGAAAAIGAVTEDPKVFGRAMIFVVLGEGIAIYGLIISFMIVGRL
;
A
#
# COMPACT_ATOMS: atom_id res chain seq x y z
N MET A 1 -18.87 18.44 -6.91
CA MET A 1 -19.13 17.40 -5.89
C MET A 1 -18.14 16.24 -5.98
N PHE A 2 -17.90 15.66 -7.16
CA PHE A 2 -16.91 14.57 -7.36
C PHE A 2 -15.47 14.92 -6.90
N TYR A 3 -14.96 16.10 -7.28
CA TYR A 3 -13.64 16.57 -6.84
C TYR A 3 -13.54 16.81 -5.32
N VAL A 4 -14.65 17.17 -4.67
CA VAL A 4 -14.69 17.38 -3.21
C VAL A 4 -14.59 16.04 -2.48
N ILE A 5 -15.23 15.00 -3.01
CA ILE A 5 -15.14 13.63 -2.50
C ILE A 5 -13.72 13.08 -2.74
N ALA A 6 -13.14 13.27 -3.92
CA ALA A 6 -11.76 12.88 -4.20
C ALA A 6 -10.76 13.57 -3.25
N LEU A 7 -10.92 14.87 -3.00
CA LEU A 7 -10.11 15.61 -2.02
C LEU A 7 -10.30 15.10 -0.59
N ALA A 8 -11.53 14.75 -0.21
CA ALA A 8 -11.82 14.19 1.11
C ALA A 8 -11.17 12.80 1.30
N LEU A 9 -11.20 11.94 0.28
CA LEU A 9 -10.53 10.63 0.32
C LEU A 9 -9.00 10.77 0.43
N VAL A 10 -8.41 11.70 -0.32
CA VAL A 10 -6.97 12.01 -0.21
C VAL A 10 -6.62 12.55 1.18
N ALA A 11 -7.46 13.42 1.76
CA ALA A 11 -7.26 13.92 3.11
C ALA A 11 -7.32 12.81 4.17
N VAL A 12 -8.21 11.82 4.02
CA VAL A 12 -8.31 10.64 4.90
C VAL A 12 -7.07 9.76 4.79
N ILE A 13 -6.51 9.57 3.59
CA ILE A 13 -5.25 8.82 3.38
C ILE A 13 -4.04 9.56 3.99
N MET A 14 -4.06 10.90 4.00
CA MET A 14 -2.97 11.73 4.52
C MET A 14 -3.04 11.99 6.04
N ALA A 15 -4.21 11.90 6.66
CA ALA A 15 -4.39 12.08 8.10
C ALA A 15 -3.49 11.15 8.97
N PRO A 16 -3.29 9.85 8.64
CA PRO A 16 -2.31 8.98 9.29
C PRO A 16 -0.87 9.53 9.31
N LEU A 17 -0.41 10.04 8.17
CA LEU A 17 0.93 10.60 8.01
C LEU A 17 1.06 11.89 8.81
N PHE A 18 0.04 12.74 8.79
CA PHE A 18 0.01 14.00 9.53
C PHE A 18 0.06 13.78 11.05
N VAL A 19 -0.73 12.84 11.59
CA VAL A 19 -0.73 12.50 13.02
C VAL A 19 0.62 11.89 13.43
N THR A 20 1.21 11.04 12.59
CA THR A 20 2.52 10.43 12.87
C THR A 20 3.64 11.47 12.85
N TYR A 21 3.66 12.35 11.84
CA TYR A 21 4.62 13.45 11.73
C TYR A 21 4.52 14.42 12.91
N HIS A 22 3.31 14.82 13.29
CA HIS A 22 3.08 15.72 14.42
C HIS A 22 3.50 15.09 15.76
N ASN A 23 3.22 13.81 15.97
CA ASN A 23 3.63 13.08 17.18
C ASN A 23 5.15 12.89 17.27
N MET A 24 5.86 12.72 16.15
CA MET A 24 7.34 12.71 16.11
C MET A 24 7.92 14.07 16.49
N LYS A 25 7.34 15.17 16.01
CA LYS A 25 7.79 16.54 16.33
C LYS A 25 7.58 16.92 17.80
N GLN A 26 6.61 16.31 18.48
CA GLN A 26 6.36 16.51 19.91
C GLN A 26 7.15 15.57 20.84
N GLY A 27 8.09 14.77 20.32
CA GLY A 27 8.96 13.90 21.14
C GLY A 27 8.23 12.78 21.89
N LYS A 28 6.94 12.56 21.63
CA LYS A 28 6.16 11.47 22.23
C LYS A 28 6.56 10.17 21.56
N LYS A 29 6.87 9.13 22.34
CA LYS A 29 7.11 7.77 21.84
C LYS A 29 5.99 7.42 20.86
N THR A 30 6.34 7.15 19.61
CA THR A 30 5.36 6.72 18.62
C THR A 30 4.63 5.50 19.19
N PRO A 31 3.29 5.45 19.09
CA PRO A 31 2.59 4.23 19.40
C PRO A 31 3.16 3.17 18.44
N HIS A 32 3.89 2.19 19.00
CA HIS A 32 4.54 1.03 18.36
C HIS A 32 4.09 0.79 16.91
N ALA A 33 5.00 0.53 15.97
CA ALA A 33 4.75 0.30 14.54
C ALA A 33 3.41 -0.41 14.20
N LYS A 34 2.97 -1.37 15.03
CA LYS A 34 1.66 -2.03 14.98
C LYS A 34 0.45 -1.08 14.97
N ARG A 35 0.44 -0.01 15.78
CA ARG A 35 -0.64 0.99 15.86
C ARG A 35 -0.65 1.94 14.65
N ALA A 36 0.51 2.26 14.08
CA ALA A 36 0.60 3.06 12.85
C ALA A 36 0.15 2.29 11.59
N ILE A 37 0.48 0.99 11.53
CA ILE A 37 -0.03 0.06 10.51
C ILE A 37 -1.55 -0.11 10.64
N LEU A 38 -2.06 -0.30 11.86
CA LEU A 38 -3.51 -0.43 12.10
C LEU A 38 -4.28 0.84 11.71
N PHE A 39 -3.70 2.02 11.97
CA PHE A 39 -4.32 3.30 11.59
C PHE A 39 -4.34 3.51 10.07
N ASN A 40 -3.27 3.13 9.34
CA ASN A 40 -3.26 3.14 7.87
C ASN A 40 -4.26 2.13 7.28
N LEU A 41 -4.33 0.92 7.85
CA LEU A 41 -5.28 -0.10 7.40
C LEU A 41 -6.73 0.32 7.65
N ALA A 42 -7.00 0.96 8.79
CA ALA A 42 -8.31 1.52 9.10
C ALA A 42 -8.69 2.68 8.17
N ALA A 43 -7.76 3.60 7.87
CA ALA A 43 -7.99 4.68 6.91
C ALA A 43 -8.27 4.15 5.49
N PHE A 44 -7.53 3.12 5.06
CA PHE A 44 -7.76 2.43 3.79
C PHE A 44 -9.13 1.74 3.75
N ALA A 45 -9.53 1.06 4.83
CA ALA A 45 -10.84 0.42 4.93
C ALA A 45 -12.00 1.44 4.89
N VAL A 46 -11.85 2.60 5.53
CA VAL A 46 -12.83 3.70 5.47
C VAL A 46 -12.94 4.26 4.04
N VAL A 47 -11.83 4.41 3.33
CA VAL A 47 -11.82 4.83 1.91
C VAL A 47 -12.53 3.80 1.02
N CYS A 48 -12.27 2.51 1.21
CA CYS A 48 -12.97 1.44 0.48
C CYS A 48 -14.48 1.43 0.78
N LEU A 49 -14.88 1.56 2.05
CA LEU A 49 -16.29 1.59 2.45
C LEU A 49 -17.02 2.81 1.89
N THR A 50 -16.41 3.99 1.96
CA THR A 50 -17.01 5.22 1.41
C THR A 50 -17.13 5.14 -0.11
N ALA A 51 -16.16 4.53 -0.81
CA ALA A 51 -16.24 4.28 -2.25
C ALA A 51 -17.37 3.31 -2.65
N ILE A 52 -17.74 2.35 -1.79
CA ILE A 52 -18.82 1.38 -2.04
C ILE A 52 -20.20 1.93 -1.64
N VAL A 53 -20.30 2.68 -0.53
CA VAL A 53 -21.57 3.15 0.03
C VAL A 53 -22.10 4.40 -0.68
N LEU A 54 -21.24 5.32 -1.12
CA LEU A 54 -21.66 6.55 -1.80
C LEU A 54 -22.46 6.30 -3.11
N PRO A 55 -22.11 5.32 -3.95
CA PRO A 55 -22.91 4.96 -5.13
C PRO A 55 -24.31 4.42 -4.83
N LEU A 56 -24.54 3.82 -3.65
CA LEU A 56 -25.82 3.22 -3.26
C LEU A 56 -26.88 4.27 -2.88
N GLY A 57 -26.47 5.49 -2.53
CA GLY A 57 -27.36 6.57 -2.10
C GLY A 57 -27.98 7.41 -3.23
N GLY A 58 -27.75 7.07 -4.51
CA GLY A 58 -28.29 7.83 -5.65
C GLY A 58 -27.64 9.20 -5.89
N TYR A 59 -26.54 9.52 -5.17
CA TYR A 59 -25.79 10.78 -5.33
C TYR A 59 -24.81 10.77 -6.52
N VAL A 60 -24.75 9.66 -7.27
CA VAL A 60 -23.97 9.52 -8.50
C VAL A 60 -24.88 9.87 -9.67
N HIS A 61 -24.54 10.93 -10.41
CA HIS A 61 -25.20 11.25 -11.67
C HIS A 61 -25.16 10.02 -12.57
N ALA A 62 -26.32 9.59 -13.07
CA ALA A 62 -26.44 8.45 -13.97
C ALA A 62 -25.49 8.63 -15.17
N ALA A 63 -24.39 7.88 -15.19
CA ALA A 63 -23.63 7.70 -16.41
C ALA A 63 -24.49 6.89 -17.38
N ASP A 64 -24.41 7.21 -18.68
CA ASP A 64 -25.01 6.41 -19.75
C ASP A 64 -24.80 4.90 -19.49
N ALA A 65 -25.84 4.10 -19.74
CA ALA A 65 -25.83 2.65 -19.45
C ALA A 65 -24.61 1.91 -20.07
N ASN A 66 -24.09 2.41 -21.20
CA ASN A 66 -22.88 1.87 -21.84
C ASN A 66 -21.56 2.23 -21.12
N ASN A 67 -21.50 3.33 -20.36
CA ASN A 67 -20.30 3.78 -19.66
C ASN A 67 -20.20 3.23 -18.22
N ALA A 68 -21.32 2.77 -17.64
CA ALA A 68 -21.34 2.22 -16.29
C ALA A 68 -20.56 0.90 -16.18
N ALA A 69 -20.68 0.00 -17.17
CA ALA A 69 -19.97 -1.28 -17.19
C ALA A 69 -18.45 -1.09 -17.38
N SER A 70 -18.04 -0.22 -18.30
CA SER A 70 -16.63 0.12 -18.54
C SER A 70 -16.00 0.82 -17.34
N GLY A 71 -16.72 1.77 -16.71
CA GLY A 71 -16.25 2.48 -15.53
C GLY A 71 -16.04 1.55 -14.31
N LEU A 72 -16.93 0.58 -14.10
CA LEU A 72 -16.77 -0.42 -13.05
C LEU A 72 -15.58 -1.34 -13.30
N ALA A 73 -15.40 -1.81 -14.55
CA ALA A 73 -14.26 -2.64 -14.93
C ALA A 73 -12.92 -1.90 -14.71
N THR A 74 -12.83 -0.64 -15.12
CA THR A 74 -11.65 0.21 -14.91
C THR A 74 -11.39 0.45 -13.41
N GLY A 75 -12.43 0.74 -12.62
CA GLY A 75 -12.31 0.92 -11.17
C GLY A 75 -11.82 -0.32 -10.43
N LEU A 76 -12.35 -1.49 -10.78
CA LEU A 76 -11.87 -2.79 -10.25
C LEU A 76 -10.43 -3.07 -10.67
N GLY A 77 -10.06 -2.67 -11.89
CA GLY A 77 -8.68 -2.72 -12.38
C GLY A 77 -7.70 -1.96 -11.50
N TYR A 78 -8.02 -0.70 -11.15
CA TYR A 78 -7.15 0.09 -10.26
C TYR A 78 -7.05 -0.49 -8.85
N LEU A 79 -8.14 -1.04 -8.31
CA LEU A 79 -8.11 -1.78 -7.04
C LEU A 79 -7.20 -3.01 -7.12
N GLY A 80 -7.31 -3.79 -8.20
CA GLY A 80 -6.46 -4.95 -8.45
C GLY A 80 -4.98 -4.59 -8.56
N ALA A 81 -4.66 -3.48 -9.24
CA ALA A 81 -3.30 -2.95 -9.34
C ALA A 81 -2.72 -2.58 -7.96
N GLY A 82 -3.49 -1.89 -7.12
CA GLY A 82 -3.07 -1.53 -5.76
C GLY A 82 -2.87 -2.75 -4.86
N LEU A 83 -3.80 -3.72 -4.89
CA LEU A 83 -3.71 -4.94 -4.09
C LEU A 83 -2.52 -5.83 -4.50
N SER A 84 -2.22 -5.92 -5.80
CA SER A 84 -1.09 -6.71 -6.31
C SER A 84 0.24 -6.27 -5.70
N THR A 85 0.55 -4.97 -5.76
CA THR A 85 1.79 -4.44 -5.17
C THR A 85 1.74 -4.45 -3.65
N GLY A 86 0.60 -4.08 -3.04
CA GLY A 86 0.47 -4.03 -1.58
C GLY A 86 0.72 -5.38 -0.91
N LEU A 87 0.11 -6.45 -1.41
CA LEU A 87 0.29 -7.80 -0.85
C LEU A 87 1.70 -8.34 -1.11
N ALA A 88 2.27 -8.06 -2.29
CA ALA A 88 3.64 -8.45 -2.61
C ALA A 88 4.66 -7.79 -1.66
N CYS A 89 4.51 -6.49 -1.38
CA CYS A 89 5.38 -5.76 -0.45
C CYS A 89 5.28 -6.27 0.98
N ILE A 90 4.09 -6.69 1.44
CA ILE A 90 3.92 -7.29 2.76
C ILE A 90 4.67 -8.63 2.85
N GLY A 91 4.50 -9.50 1.85
CA GLY A 91 5.20 -10.78 1.79
C GLY A 91 6.72 -10.62 1.71
N ALA A 92 7.19 -9.73 0.85
CA ALA A 92 8.62 -9.40 0.71
C ALA A 92 9.19 -8.84 2.01
N GLY A 93 8.52 -7.86 2.64
CA GLY A 93 8.99 -7.26 3.89
C GLY A 93 9.10 -8.25 5.05
N VAL A 94 8.18 -9.22 5.15
CA VAL A 94 8.27 -10.28 6.17
C VAL A 94 9.46 -11.20 5.89
N GLY A 95 9.66 -11.65 4.65
CA GLY A 95 10.78 -12.54 4.30
C GLY A 95 12.14 -11.86 4.45
N VAL A 96 12.27 -10.66 3.86
CA VAL A 96 13.49 -9.84 3.89
C VAL A 96 13.82 -9.41 5.32
N GLY A 97 12.82 -9.08 6.16
CA GLY A 97 13.07 -8.69 7.55
C GLY A 97 13.81 -9.75 8.36
N HIS A 98 13.49 -11.04 8.17
CA HIS A 98 14.19 -12.14 8.82
C HIS A 98 15.54 -12.44 8.16
N GLY A 99 15.57 -12.45 6.81
CA GLY A 99 16.80 -12.72 6.05
C GLY A 99 17.88 -11.67 6.27
N ALA A 100 17.50 -10.40 6.33
CA ALA A 100 18.42 -9.28 6.58
C ALA A 100 19.00 -9.33 8.00
N ALA A 101 18.20 -9.68 9.01
CA ALA A 101 18.69 -9.83 10.38
C ALA A 101 19.75 -10.93 10.49
N ALA A 102 19.52 -12.08 9.85
CA ALA A 102 20.49 -13.18 9.79
C ALA A 102 21.76 -12.79 9.00
N ALA A 103 21.59 -12.10 7.87
CA ALA A 103 22.69 -11.60 7.05
C ALA A 103 23.58 -10.63 7.84
N ILE A 104 23.00 -9.67 8.56
CA ILE A 104 23.75 -8.74 9.41
C ILE A 104 24.50 -9.49 10.51
N GLY A 105 23.85 -10.48 11.16
CA GLY A 105 24.50 -11.33 12.16
C GLY A 105 25.74 -12.05 11.61
N ALA A 106 25.62 -12.70 10.46
CA ALA A 106 26.75 -13.39 9.82
C ALA A 106 27.89 -12.42 9.43
N VAL A 107 27.55 -11.21 8.98
CA VAL A 107 28.54 -10.17 8.63
C VAL A 107 29.29 -9.65 9.84
N THR A 108 28.68 -9.63 11.03
CA THR A 108 29.39 -9.26 12.26
C THR A 108 30.44 -10.29 12.66
N GLU A 109 30.26 -11.57 12.31
CA GLU A 109 31.21 -12.65 12.60
C GLU A 109 32.31 -12.74 11.53
N ASP A 110 31.95 -12.69 10.25
CA ASP A 110 32.91 -12.64 9.14
C ASP A 110 32.52 -11.54 8.12
N PRO A 111 33.21 -10.39 8.12
CA PRO A 111 32.96 -9.33 7.15
C PRO A 111 33.12 -9.77 5.68
N LYS A 112 33.89 -10.84 5.41
CA LYS A 112 34.10 -11.36 4.05
C LYS A 112 32.85 -12.01 3.46
N VAL A 113 31.83 -12.32 4.27
CA VAL A 113 30.57 -12.90 3.78
C VAL A 113 29.53 -11.85 3.36
N PHE A 114 29.80 -10.55 3.53
CA PHE A 114 28.86 -9.46 3.22
C PHE A 114 28.22 -9.56 1.84
N GLY A 115 29.03 -9.73 0.79
CA GLY A 115 28.51 -9.81 -0.58
C GLY A 115 27.59 -11.02 -0.79
N ARG A 116 27.94 -12.18 -0.23
CA ARG A 116 27.13 -13.41 -0.33
C ARG A 116 25.84 -13.29 0.46
N ALA A 117 25.89 -12.69 1.65
CA ALA A 117 24.73 -12.47 2.50
C ALA A 117 23.74 -11.50 1.85
N MET A 118 24.22 -10.41 1.22
CA MET A 118 23.39 -9.44 0.51
C MET A 118 22.63 -10.03 -0.70
N ILE A 119 23.20 -11.01 -1.40
CA ILE A 119 22.50 -11.67 -2.52
C ILE A 119 21.19 -12.30 -2.03
N PHE A 120 21.20 -13.00 -0.90
CA PHE A 120 19.99 -13.64 -0.37
C PHE A 120 18.93 -12.63 0.10
N VAL A 121 19.36 -11.47 0.61
CA VAL A 121 18.45 -10.38 1.00
C VAL A 121 17.78 -9.78 -0.23
N VAL A 122 18.55 -9.46 -1.28
CA VAL A 122 18.04 -8.85 -2.52
C VAL A 122 17.18 -9.81 -3.33
N LEU A 123 17.45 -11.12 -3.28
CA LEU A 123 16.56 -12.12 -3.89
C LEU A 123 15.14 -12.05 -3.32
N GLY A 124 14.97 -11.68 -2.04
CA GLY A 124 13.66 -11.45 -1.43
C GLY A 124 12.94 -10.20 -1.95
N GLU A 125 13.67 -9.14 -2.27
CA GLU A 125 13.13 -7.90 -2.86
C GLU A 125 12.52 -8.12 -4.25
N GLY A 126 12.98 -9.15 -4.97
CA GLY A 126 12.41 -9.55 -6.27
C GLY A 126 10.89 -9.76 -6.22
N ILE A 127 10.36 -10.27 -5.10
CA ILE A 127 8.92 -10.50 -4.90
C ILE A 127 8.14 -9.18 -4.97
N ALA A 128 8.65 -8.12 -4.34
CA ALA A 128 8.02 -6.80 -4.37
C ALA A 128 8.05 -6.20 -5.78
N ILE A 129 9.17 -6.35 -6.49
CA ILE A 129 9.32 -5.86 -7.87
C ILE A 129 8.35 -6.59 -8.81
N TYR A 130 8.18 -7.91 -8.69
CA TYR A 130 7.19 -8.62 -9.50
C TYR A 130 5.76 -8.14 -9.24
N GLY A 131 5.39 -7.87 -7.98
CA GLY A 131 4.09 -7.28 -7.64
C GLY A 131 3.89 -5.86 -8.21
N LEU A 132 4.96 -5.07 -8.30
CA LEU A 132 4.93 -3.76 -8.97
C LEU A 132 4.77 -3.89 -10.50
N ILE A 133 5.49 -4.82 -11.12
CA ILE A 133 5.38 -5.07 -12.57
C ILE A 133 3.96 -5.50 -12.95
N ILE A 134 3.35 -6.40 -12.16
CA ILE A 134 1.97 -6.84 -12.40
C ILE A 134 1.00 -5.66 -12.28
N SER A 135 1.19 -4.78 -11.29
CA SER A 135 0.39 -3.57 -11.13
C SER A 135 0.48 -2.64 -12.36
N PHE A 136 1.70 -2.40 -12.88
CA PHE A 136 1.86 -1.65 -14.13
C PHE A 136 1.22 -2.33 -15.33
N MET A 137 1.28 -3.67 -15.41
CA MET A 137 0.65 -4.43 -16.48
C MET A 137 -0.88 -4.36 -16.41
N ILE A 138 -1.47 -4.33 -15.21
CA ILE A 138 -2.90 -4.12 -15.01
C ILE A 138 -3.27 -2.73 -15.49
N VAL A 139 -2.61 -1.69 -14.96
CA VAL A 139 -2.88 -0.29 -15.33
C VAL A 139 -2.69 -0.04 -16.83
N GLY A 140 -1.68 -0.65 -17.45
CA GLY A 140 -1.42 -0.53 -18.89
C GLY A 140 -2.44 -1.22 -19.79
N ARG A 141 -3.39 -2.01 -19.23
CA ARG A 141 -4.48 -2.65 -19.96
C ARG A 141 -5.86 -2.05 -19.67
N LEU A 142 -5.94 -1.07 -18.77
CA LEU A 142 -7.16 -0.31 -18.48
C LEU A 142 -7.29 0.89 -19.41
#